data_AF-A0A9N8F2Q9-F1
#
_entry.id   AF-A0A9N8F2Q9-F1
#
_cell.length_a   1.000
_cell.length_b   1.000
_cell.length_c   1.000
_cell.angle_alpha   90.00
_cell.angle_beta   90.00
_cell.angle_gamma   90.00
#
_symmetry.space_group_name_H-M   'P 1'
#
loop_
_entity.id
_entity.type
_entity.pdbx_description
1 polymer ?
#
loop_
_entity_poly.entity_id
_entity_poly.type
_entity_poly.pdbx_seq_one_letter_code
_entity_poly.pdbx_strand_id
1 'polypeptide(L)'
;MEPKPGLSAVSSSSSLAAMIKEELQEVVPQVKPRHFVFAYGSLICRKSRAITAPTLADKEAIPVQIQDVERMWAKRTQRGMTAMGVRFRPGAVCTGVLLPVTDSELKRFDQREMGYDRYPIPLENVEEVPFLVKQKHYEKMDYELADVVFDSTTENEPEELDNNNQTEVFVWIYVQRYDCPANEDFPIAQSYVDIILRGCMGISKDFARSFIETTVGWTPEEIYGEGNDDDPVNDSDEEEEEVDDDKETVPPGCVPRDSGSKIMVEPEPEEGPTWVDDRDEPIYMRADPVYSEKKADMIDQLLEDHVPEQLDNREPVNDDDDNEGSVDDGGLA
;
A
#
# COMPACT_ATOMS: atom_id res chain seq x y z
N MET A 1 63.43 -54.75 23.05
CA MET A 1 63.39 -54.93 21.59
C MET A 1 62.00 -54.54 21.13
N GLU A 2 61.88 -53.39 20.47
CA GLU A 2 60.64 -52.92 19.85
C GLU A 2 60.18 -53.86 18.74
N PRO A 3 58.87 -53.83 18.43
CA PRO A 3 58.51 -53.52 17.05
C PRO A 3 57.42 -52.43 16.91
N LYS A 4 57.54 -51.79 15.74
CA LYS A 4 56.85 -50.62 15.16
C LYS A 4 55.31 -50.58 15.19
N PRO A 5 54.73 -49.36 15.10
CA PRO A 5 53.34 -49.15 14.72
C PRO A 5 53.20 -49.02 13.18
N GLY A 6 52.03 -49.36 12.65
CA GLY A 6 51.67 -48.99 11.28
C GLY A 6 50.47 -49.75 10.75
N LEU A 7 49.28 -49.15 10.86
CA LEU A 7 48.33 -48.91 9.75
C LEU A 7 47.11 -48.17 10.32
N SER A 8 46.95 -46.90 9.98
CA SER A 8 45.66 -46.22 9.97
C SER A 8 45.61 -45.43 8.67
N ALA A 9 44.63 -45.78 7.84
CA ALA A 9 44.38 -45.17 6.56
C ALA A 9 43.92 -43.72 6.76
N VAL A 10 44.59 -42.78 6.08
CA VAL A 10 44.16 -41.39 6.00
C VAL A 10 42.95 -41.31 5.06
N SER A 11 41.77 -41.09 5.62
CA SER A 11 40.54 -40.75 4.91
C SER A 11 40.57 -39.26 4.54
N SER A 12 41.23 -38.92 3.44
CA SER A 12 41.38 -37.55 2.95
C SER A 12 40.31 -37.16 1.92
N SER A 13 39.02 -37.42 2.18
CA SER A 13 37.92 -37.04 1.27
C SER A 13 37.12 -35.81 1.72
N SER A 14 37.28 -35.34 2.96
CA SER A 14 36.52 -34.18 3.48
C SER A 14 37.11 -32.82 3.10
N SER A 15 38.36 -32.78 2.63
CA SER A 15 39.07 -31.52 2.31
C SER A 15 38.75 -31.01 0.89
N LEU A 16 38.70 -31.89 -0.12
CA LEU A 16 38.40 -31.47 -1.50
C LEU A 16 36.96 -30.98 -1.68
N ALA A 17 35.98 -31.59 -1.02
CA ALA A 17 34.58 -31.15 -1.12
C ALA A 17 34.33 -29.80 -0.42
N ALA A 18 35.12 -29.47 0.60
CA ALA A 18 35.09 -28.15 1.25
C ALA A 18 35.77 -27.09 0.39
N MET A 19 36.93 -27.43 -0.21
CA MET A 19 37.66 -26.53 -1.12
C MET A 19 36.87 -26.23 -2.40
N ILE A 20 36.15 -27.21 -2.96
CA ILE A 20 35.28 -27.01 -4.15
C ILE A 20 34.02 -26.20 -3.80
N LYS A 21 33.56 -26.20 -2.54
CA LYS A 21 32.44 -25.37 -2.08
C LYS A 21 32.84 -23.89 -1.90
N GLU A 22 34.10 -23.62 -1.59
CA GLU A 22 34.63 -22.26 -1.50
C GLU A 22 34.89 -21.65 -2.89
N GLU A 23 35.20 -22.47 -3.90
CA GLU A 23 35.60 -22.02 -5.24
C GLU A 23 34.44 -21.91 -6.26
N LEU A 24 33.20 -22.16 -5.84
CA LEU A 24 31.96 -21.96 -6.62
C LEU A 24 30.95 -21.07 -5.90
N GLN A 25 31.41 -20.15 -5.03
CA GLN A 25 30.68 -18.89 -4.89
C GLN A 25 30.86 -18.14 -6.21
N GLU A 26 30.01 -18.47 -7.20
CA GLU A 26 29.72 -17.53 -8.27
C GLU A 26 29.42 -16.20 -7.58
N VAL A 27 30.33 -15.24 -7.73
CA VAL A 27 30.10 -13.85 -7.35
C VAL A 27 29.00 -13.39 -8.28
N VAL A 28 27.75 -13.68 -7.93
CA VAL A 28 26.59 -13.09 -8.59
C VAL A 28 26.75 -11.60 -8.34
N PRO A 29 27.00 -10.77 -9.37
CA PRO A 29 27.10 -9.34 -9.16
C PRO A 29 25.79 -8.90 -8.50
N GLN A 30 25.89 -8.27 -7.32
CA GLN A 30 24.76 -7.67 -6.63
C GLN A 30 24.28 -6.50 -7.49
N VAL A 31 23.37 -6.78 -8.42
CA VAL A 31 22.76 -5.75 -9.26
C VAL A 31 21.82 -4.96 -8.34
N LYS A 32 22.21 -3.71 -8.03
CA LYS A 32 21.37 -2.78 -7.29
C LYS A 32 20.00 -2.65 -7.99
N PRO A 33 18.89 -2.70 -7.25
CA PRO A 33 17.57 -2.63 -7.86
C PRO A 33 17.35 -1.26 -8.51
N ARG A 34 16.80 -1.28 -9.75
CA ARG A 34 16.46 -0.07 -10.51
C ARG A 34 15.09 0.48 -10.17
N HIS A 35 14.19 -0.40 -9.75
CA HIS A 35 12.79 -0.09 -9.56
C HIS A 35 12.40 -0.30 -8.12
N PHE A 36 11.69 0.69 -7.59
CA PHE A 36 11.04 0.64 -6.30
C PHE A 36 9.55 0.89 -6.51
N VAL A 37 8.71 0.14 -5.81
CA VAL A 37 7.28 0.44 -5.70
C VAL A 37 7.04 1.09 -4.34
N PHE A 38 6.48 2.29 -4.35
CA PHE A 38 5.95 2.94 -3.14
C PHE A 38 4.60 2.33 -2.78
N ALA A 39 4.61 1.54 -1.71
CA ALA A 39 3.43 0.90 -1.16
C ALA A 39 2.83 1.77 -0.05
N TYR A 40 1.63 2.28 -0.29
CA TYR A 40 0.86 3.11 0.65
C TYR A 40 -0.42 2.42 1.18
N GLY A 41 -0.71 1.19 0.77
CA GLY A 41 -1.88 0.42 1.22
C GLY A 41 -1.51 -0.96 1.75
N SER A 42 -2.29 -1.98 1.38
CA SER A 42 -2.10 -3.36 1.87
C SER A 42 -0.69 -3.93 1.67
N LEU A 43 0.06 -3.44 0.67
CA LEU A 43 1.44 -3.83 0.37
C LEU A 43 2.46 -3.43 1.46
N ILE A 44 2.10 -2.52 2.37
CA ILE A 44 2.90 -2.25 3.58
C ILE A 44 3.04 -3.54 4.41
N CYS A 45 2.01 -4.39 4.41
CA CYS A 45 2.06 -5.68 5.08
C CYS A 45 2.92 -6.69 4.31
N ARG A 46 3.99 -7.17 4.97
CA ARG A 46 4.91 -8.18 4.43
C ARG A 46 4.20 -9.42 3.88
N LYS A 47 3.22 -9.96 4.60
CA LYS A 47 2.46 -11.14 4.14
C LYS A 47 1.60 -10.84 2.90
N SER A 48 1.04 -9.63 2.79
CA SER A 48 0.25 -9.23 1.62
C SER A 48 1.12 -9.04 0.37
N ARG A 49 2.27 -8.35 0.47
CA ARG A 49 3.17 -8.16 -0.68
C ARG A 49 3.88 -9.43 -1.14
N ALA A 50 4.16 -10.36 -0.23
CA ALA A 50 4.79 -11.64 -0.55
C ALA A 50 3.95 -12.52 -1.48
N ILE A 51 2.62 -12.35 -1.49
CA ILE A 51 1.72 -13.04 -2.44
C ILE A 51 2.02 -12.61 -3.88
N THR A 52 2.35 -11.33 -4.10
CA THR A 52 2.61 -10.76 -5.43
C THR A 52 4.05 -10.95 -5.87
N ALA A 53 4.98 -10.69 -4.96
CA ALA A 53 6.41 -10.82 -5.20
C ALA A 53 7.03 -11.69 -4.09
N PRO A 54 7.13 -13.02 -4.30
CA PRO A 54 7.67 -13.94 -3.30
C PRO A 54 9.10 -13.61 -2.84
N THR A 55 9.90 -12.90 -3.65
CA THR A 55 11.26 -12.50 -3.23
C THR A 55 11.24 -11.44 -2.12
N LEU A 56 10.10 -10.76 -1.92
CA LEU A 56 9.87 -9.83 -0.82
C LEU A 56 9.41 -10.53 0.47
N ALA A 57 9.20 -11.85 0.44
CA ALA A 57 8.73 -12.61 1.59
C ALA A 57 9.70 -12.54 2.77
N ASP A 58 10.99 -12.29 2.54
CA ASP A 58 12.03 -12.19 3.57
C ASP A 58 12.74 -10.85 3.63
N LYS A 59 12.25 -9.85 2.89
CA LYS A 59 12.84 -8.52 2.85
C LYS A 59 12.06 -7.54 3.72
N GLU A 60 12.79 -6.79 4.54
CA GLU A 60 12.27 -5.58 5.13
C GLU A 60 12.00 -4.56 4.02
N ALA A 61 10.97 -3.75 4.22
CA ALA A 61 10.64 -2.66 3.30
C ALA A 61 11.10 -1.35 3.93
N ILE A 62 11.57 -0.41 3.12
CA ILE A 62 12.17 0.84 3.59
C ILE A 62 11.04 1.82 3.89
N PRO A 63 10.80 2.23 5.16
CA PRO A 63 9.79 3.22 5.46
C PRO A 63 10.20 4.58 4.90
N VAL A 64 9.29 5.24 4.19
CA VAL A 64 9.50 6.58 3.63
C VAL A 64 8.26 7.43 3.80
N GLN A 65 8.40 8.73 3.59
CA GLN A 65 7.28 9.61 3.31
C GLN A 65 7.46 10.25 1.93
N ILE A 66 6.34 10.44 1.23
CA ILE A 66 6.31 11.08 -0.09
C ILE A 66 5.64 12.43 0.04
N GLN A 67 6.32 13.49 -0.42
CA GLN A 67 5.77 14.85 -0.50
C GLN A 67 4.76 14.96 -1.65
N ASP A 68 3.81 15.89 -1.48
CA ASP A 68 2.75 16.24 -2.44
C ASP A 68 1.81 15.09 -2.81
N VAL A 69 1.66 14.10 -1.92
CA VAL A 69 0.76 12.96 -2.08
C VAL A 69 -0.14 12.85 -0.85
N GLU A 70 -1.45 12.76 -1.07
CA GLU A 70 -2.44 12.53 -0.03
C GLU A 70 -3.07 11.16 -0.21
N ARG A 71 -3.17 10.38 0.87
CA ARG A 71 -3.77 9.04 0.86
C ARG A 71 -5.26 9.14 1.15
N MET A 72 -6.07 8.38 0.40
CA MET A 72 -7.53 8.45 0.51
C MET A 72 -8.23 7.12 0.27
N TRP A 73 -9.33 6.87 0.95
CA TRP A 73 -10.24 5.75 0.65
C TRP A 73 -11.04 6.05 -0.62
N ALA A 74 -10.53 5.60 -1.78
CA ALA A 74 -11.04 6.10 -3.08
C ALA A 74 -11.09 5.08 -4.21
N LYS A 75 -10.72 3.82 -3.99
CA LYS A 75 -10.74 2.81 -5.04
C LYS A 75 -11.83 1.78 -4.81
N ARG A 76 -12.90 1.83 -5.60
CA ARG A 76 -13.85 0.70 -5.67
C ARG A 76 -13.20 -0.55 -6.25
N THR A 77 -13.36 -1.65 -5.54
CA THR A 77 -12.85 -2.96 -5.95
C THR A 77 -13.97 -3.84 -6.51
N GLN A 78 -13.60 -4.86 -7.28
CA GLN A 78 -14.54 -5.88 -7.79
C GLN A 78 -15.19 -6.72 -6.67
N ARG A 79 -14.73 -6.59 -5.42
CA ARG A 79 -15.24 -7.32 -4.25
C ARG A 79 -16.30 -6.55 -3.46
N GLY A 80 -16.76 -5.40 -3.96
CA GLY A 80 -17.76 -4.59 -3.25
C GLY A 80 -17.18 -3.91 -2.00
N MET A 81 -15.99 -3.33 -2.12
CA MET A 81 -15.38 -2.54 -1.05
C MET A 81 -14.56 -1.39 -1.63
N THR A 82 -14.28 -0.39 -0.80
CA THR A 82 -13.36 0.71 -1.09
C THR A 82 -11.96 0.43 -0.54
N ALA A 83 -10.97 0.45 -1.42
CA ALA A 83 -9.55 0.26 -1.15
C ALA A 83 -8.79 1.59 -1.23
N MET A 84 -7.52 1.55 -0.84
CA MET A 84 -6.67 2.74 -0.77
C MET A 84 -6.34 3.29 -2.15
N GLY A 85 -6.54 4.59 -2.30
CA GLY A 85 -6.04 5.41 -3.39
C GLY A 85 -5.15 6.54 -2.87
N VAL A 86 -4.70 7.37 -3.80
CA VAL A 86 -3.94 8.59 -3.56
C VAL A 86 -4.34 9.68 -4.54
N ARG A 87 -4.15 10.94 -4.17
CA ARG A 87 -4.15 12.07 -5.11
C ARG A 87 -2.89 12.91 -4.93
N PHE A 88 -2.45 13.57 -6.00
CA PHE A 88 -1.37 14.54 -5.91
C PHE A 88 -1.93 15.85 -5.33
N ARG A 89 -1.40 16.28 -4.19
CA ARG A 89 -1.86 17.45 -3.46
C ARG A 89 -0.66 18.18 -2.86
N PRO A 90 -0.34 19.40 -3.33
CA PRO A 90 0.78 20.17 -2.79
C PRO A 90 0.70 20.33 -1.27
N GLY A 91 1.80 20.04 -0.58
CA GLY A 91 1.92 20.13 0.88
C GLY A 91 1.33 18.96 1.66
N ALA A 92 0.68 18.00 1.00
CA ALA A 92 0.31 16.74 1.64
C ALA A 92 1.54 15.81 1.78
N VAL A 93 1.50 14.93 2.77
CA VAL A 93 2.57 13.95 3.02
C VAL A 93 1.96 12.57 3.20
N CYS A 94 2.46 11.59 2.44
CA CYS A 94 2.00 10.22 2.50
C CYS A 94 3.11 9.28 2.99
N THR A 95 2.94 8.69 4.17
CA THR A 95 3.86 7.65 4.68
C THR A 95 3.61 6.31 3.99
N GLY A 96 4.66 5.56 3.72
CA GLY A 96 4.54 4.23 3.13
C GLY A 96 5.87 3.49 3.17
N VAL A 97 6.01 2.49 2.30
CA VAL A 97 7.27 1.74 2.21
C VAL A 97 7.72 1.58 0.77
N LEU A 98 9.04 1.63 0.54
CA LEU A 98 9.62 1.27 -0.74
C LEU A 98 9.92 -0.22 -0.80
N LEU A 99 9.51 -0.82 -1.91
CA LEU A 99 9.73 -2.22 -2.23
C LEU A 99 10.68 -2.33 -3.42
N PRO A 100 11.92 -2.83 -3.25
CA PRO A 100 12.81 -3.05 -4.39
C PRO A 100 12.25 -4.20 -5.24
N VAL A 101 12.05 -3.97 -6.54
CA VAL A 101 11.46 -4.94 -7.45
C VAL A 101 12.30 -5.12 -8.71
N THR A 102 12.32 -6.34 -9.23
CA THR A 102 12.83 -6.61 -10.58
C THR A 102 11.81 -6.18 -11.64
N ASP A 103 12.22 -6.05 -12.90
CA ASP A 103 11.30 -5.81 -14.03
C ASP A 103 10.16 -6.85 -14.09
N SER A 104 10.47 -8.10 -13.74
CA SER A 104 9.50 -9.19 -13.74
C SER A 104 8.46 -9.05 -12.64
N GLU A 105 8.86 -8.55 -11.47
CA GLU A 105 7.96 -8.33 -10.33
C GLU A 105 7.16 -7.06 -10.51
N LEU A 106 7.76 -6.03 -11.12
CA LEU A 106 7.07 -4.81 -11.49
C LEU A 106 5.85 -5.12 -12.38
N LYS A 107 6.00 -6.03 -13.37
CA LYS A 107 4.87 -6.53 -14.18
C LYS A 107 3.81 -7.30 -13.39
N ARG A 108 4.20 -7.98 -12.30
CA ARG A 108 3.23 -8.67 -11.41
C ARG A 108 2.46 -7.66 -10.56
N PHE A 109 3.10 -6.57 -10.15
CA PHE A 109 2.41 -5.46 -9.51
C PHE A 109 1.42 -4.80 -10.48
N ASP A 110 1.80 -4.57 -11.74
CA ASP A 110 0.87 -4.05 -12.76
C ASP A 110 -0.40 -4.92 -12.88
N GLN A 111 -0.24 -6.25 -12.80
CA GLN A 111 -1.38 -7.19 -12.85
C GLN A 111 -2.22 -7.16 -11.56
N ARG A 112 -1.59 -7.00 -10.40
CA ARG A 112 -2.29 -6.91 -9.11
C ARG A 112 -3.08 -5.61 -8.98
N GLU A 113 -2.47 -4.50 -9.37
CA GLU A 113 -3.02 -3.15 -9.21
C GLU A 113 -3.94 -2.77 -10.39
N MET A 114 -4.70 -3.75 -10.89
CA MET A 114 -5.65 -3.53 -11.99
C MET A 114 -6.66 -2.44 -11.61
N GLY A 115 -6.79 -1.43 -12.47
CA GLY A 115 -7.61 -0.24 -12.22
C GLY A 115 -6.86 0.92 -11.55
N TYR A 116 -5.54 0.77 -11.35
CA TYR A 116 -4.62 1.86 -11.08
C TYR A 116 -3.70 2.05 -12.30
N ASP A 117 -3.24 3.28 -12.49
CA ASP A 117 -2.19 3.61 -13.43
C ASP A 117 -0.90 3.92 -12.65
N ARG A 118 0.25 3.58 -13.23
CA ARG A 118 1.54 3.72 -12.57
C ARG A 118 2.23 5.02 -12.97
N TYR A 119 2.65 5.81 -11.99
CA TYR A 119 3.36 7.09 -12.17
C TYR A 119 4.73 7.06 -11.50
N PRO A 120 5.74 7.73 -12.08
CA PRO A 120 7.01 7.94 -11.39
C PRO A 120 6.85 9.01 -10.29
N ILE A 121 7.52 8.80 -9.15
CA ILE A 121 7.71 9.82 -8.11
C ILE A 121 9.11 10.42 -8.31
N PRO A 122 9.23 11.77 -8.39
CA PRO A 122 10.54 12.43 -8.34
C PRO A 122 11.29 12.06 -7.07
N LEU A 123 12.57 11.68 -7.19
CA LEU A 123 13.35 11.22 -6.02
C LEU A 123 13.46 12.31 -4.93
N GLU A 124 13.48 13.58 -5.30
CA GLU A 124 13.44 14.73 -4.39
C GLU A 124 12.20 14.77 -3.49
N ASN A 125 11.10 14.11 -3.89
CA ASN A 125 9.88 14.01 -3.08
C ASN A 125 9.90 12.80 -2.13
N VAL A 126 10.96 11.99 -2.13
CA VAL A 126 11.10 10.78 -1.31
C VAL A 126 12.00 11.04 -0.11
N GLU A 127 11.43 11.05 1.09
CA GLU A 127 12.15 11.40 2.31
C GLU A 127 12.11 10.29 3.36
N GLU A 128 13.12 10.30 4.25
CA GLU A 128 13.06 9.54 5.49
C GLU A 128 11.91 10.03 6.37
N VAL A 129 11.26 9.11 7.10
CA VAL A 129 10.16 9.46 8.00
C VAL A 129 10.74 10.12 9.27
N PRO A 130 10.41 11.40 9.58
CA PRO A 130 11.13 12.17 10.60
C PRO A 130 11.13 11.56 12.00
N PHE A 131 10.01 10.94 12.41
CA PHE A 131 9.94 10.28 13.72
C PHE A 131 10.73 8.96 13.77
N LEU A 132 10.91 8.27 12.64
CA LEU A 132 11.74 7.06 12.56
C LEU A 132 13.24 7.40 12.58
N VAL A 133 13.64 8.54 11.99
CA VAL A 133 15.01 9.08 12.11
C VAL A 133 15.34 9.33 13.59
N LYS A 134 14.45 10.03 14.31
CA LYS A 134 14.62 10.28 15.75
C LYS A 134 14.70 8.99 16.57
N GLN A 135 14.03 7.93 16.13
CA GLN A 135 14.05 6.61 16.77
C GLN A 135 15.23 5.72 16.35
N LYS A 136 16.14 6.23 15.51
CA LYS A 136 17.28 5.48 14.96
C LYS A 136 16.83 4.19 14.26
N HIS A 137 15.70 4.26 13.55
CA HIS A 137 15.13 3.11 12.85
C HIS A 137 16.05 2.67 11.70
N TYR A 138 16.48 3.63 10.89
CA TYR A 138 17.33 3.40 9.73
C TYR A 138 18.74 2.92 10.10
N GLU A 139 19.20 3.20 11.33
CA GLU A 139 20.51 2.72 11.79
C GLU A 139 20.62 1.18 11.87
N LYS A 140 19.47 0.50 11.86
CA LYS A 140 19.33 -0.95 12.03
C LYS A 140 19.02 -1.68 10.73
N MET A 141 18.75 -0.94 9.65
CA MET A 141 18.40 -1.53 8.36
C MET A 141 19.65 -1.93 7.58
N ASP A 142 19.47 -2.82 6.61
CA ASP A 142 20.50 -3.11 5.62
C ASP A 142 20.70 -1.87 4.73
N TYR A 143 21.75 -1.11 5.02
CA TYR A 143 21.98 0.25 4.52
C TYR A 143 22.09 0.33 3.00
N GLU A 144 22.51 -0.75 2.33
CA GLU A 144 22.79 -0.71 0.89
C GLU A 144 21.57 -0.31 0.03
N LEU A 145 20.34 -0.56 0.50
CA LEU A 145 19.12 -0.21 -0.24
C LEU A 145 18.56 1.16 0.13
N ALA A 146 18.73 1.58 1.39
CA ALA A 146 18.32 2.92 1.82
C ALA A 146 19.22 3.98 1.19
N ASP A 147 20.54 3.72 1.15
CA ASP A 147 21.52 4.60 0.52
C ASP A 147 21.24 4.77 -0.98
N VAL A 148 20.80 3.71 -1.69
CA VAL A 148 20.46 3.82 -3.13
C VAL A 148 19.36 4.86 -3.39
N VAL A 149 18.40 5.00 -2.48
CA VAL A 149 17.31 5.95 -2.62
C VAL A 149 17.72 7.31 -2.07
N PHE A 150 18.22 7.38 -0.83
CA PHE A 150 18.47 8.66 -0.18
C PHE A 150 19.76 9.34 -0.62
N ASP A 151 20.82 8.61 -0.94
CA ASP A 151 22.07 9.21 -1.43
C ASP A 151 21.88 9.85 -2.81
N SER A 152 20.99 9.25 -3.63
CA SER A 152 20.55 9.81 -4.92
C SER A 152 19.72 11.11 -4.81
N THR A 153 19.30 11.48 -3.60
CA THR A 153 18.58 12.74 -3.31
C THR A 153 19.49 13.84 -2.74
N THR A 154 20.73 13.52 -2.38
CA THR A 154 21.67 14.52 -1.84
C THR A 154 22.41 15.22 -2.98
N GLU A 155 22.43 16.56 -2.99
CA GLU A 155 23.22 17.40 -3.92
C GLU A 155 24.75 17.29 -3.68
N ASN A 156 25.25 16.19 -3.15
CA ASN A 156 26.69 15.99 -3.05
C ASN A 156 27.23 15.83 -4.48
N GLU A 157 28.11 16.74 -4.90
CA GLU A 157 28.87 16.60 -6.14
C GLU A 157 29.43 15.17 -6.18
N PRO A 158 29.14 14.38 -7.23
CA PRO A 158 29.67 13.03 -7.30
C PRO A 158 31.19 13.11 -7.30
N GLU A 159 31.83 12.73 -6.19
CA GLU A 159 33.26 12.42 -6.19
C GLU A 159 33.47 11.40 -7.31
N GLU A 160 34.27 11.75 -8.32
CA GLU A 160 34.37 11.07 -9.63
C GLU A 160 34.02 9.58 -9.60
N LEU A 161 32.73 9.27 -9.78
CA LEU A 161 32.23 7.91 -9.91
C LEU A 161 32.24 7.54 -11.39
N ASP A 162 32.83 6.38 -11.66
CA ASP A 162 33.09 5.83 -13.00
C ASP A 162 31.82 5.90 -13.89
N ASN A 163 31.85 6.77 -14.92
CA ASN A 163 30.72 7.20 -15.76
C ASN A 163 29.99 6.09 -16.55
N ASN A 164 30.34 4.82 -16.36
CA ASN A 164 29.86 3.70 -17.19
C ASN A 164 28.85 2.76 -16.51
N ASN A 165 28.39 3.04 -15.27
CA ASN A 165 27.50 2.11 -14.57
C ASN A 165 26.43 2.74 -13.67
N GLN A 166 26.16 4.05 -13.78
CA GLN A 166 25.13 4.69 -12.96
C GLN A 166 23.76 4.24 -13.43
N THR A 167 23.19 3.32 -12.66
CA THR A 167 21.94 2.68 -12.98
C THR A 167 20.81 3.58 -12.49
N GLU A 168 20.06 4.16 -13.43
CA GLU A 168 18.92 5.02 -13.13
C GLU A 168 17.90 4.32 -12.21
N VAL A 169 17.54 5.00 -11.13
CA VAL A 169 16.62 4.55 -10.07
C VAL A 169 15.25 5.20 -10.30
N PHE A 170 14.19 4.39 -10.18
CA PHE A 170 12.81 4.83 -10.32
C PHE A 170 12.00 4.42 -9.11
N VAL A 171 11.23 5.35 -8.56
CA VAL A 171 10.19 5.08 -7.57
C VAL A 171 8.84 5.20 -8.26
N TRP A 172 8.02 4.15 -8.16
CA TRP A 172 6.72 4.07 -8.80
C TRP A 172 5.59 4.10 -7.77
N ILE A 173 4.53 4.84 -8.08
CA ILE A 173 3.27 4.84 -7.33
C ILE A 173 2.13 4.40 -8.25
N TYR A 174 1.21 3.60 -7.71
CA TYR A 174 -0.04 3.24 -8.39
C TYR A 174 -1.11 4.23 -7.97
N VAL A 175 -1.82 4.83 -8.91
CA VAL A 175 -2.87 5.83 -8.65
C VAL A 175 -4.17 5.35 -9.30
N GLN A 176 -5.25 5.31 -8.54
CA GLN A 176 -6.57 4.91 -9.03
C GLN A 176 -7.00 5.80 -10.19
N ARG A 177 -7.70 5.23 -11.18
CA ARG A 177 -8.18 5.98 -12.36
C ARG A 177 -9.28 7.00 -12.04
N TYR A 178 -10.10 6.68 -11.06
CA TYR A 178 -11.24 7.50 -10.63
C TYR A 178 -11.23 7.59 -9.11
N ASP A 179 -11.59 8.76 -8.59
CA ASP A 179 -11.79 8.94 -7.16
C ASP A 179 -13.23 8.53 -6.84
N CYS A 180 -13.36 7.42 -6.13
CA CYS A 180 -14.63 6.82 -5.75
C CYS A 180 -14.68 6.70 -4.22
N PRO A 181 -15.29 7.68 -3.51
CA PRO A 181 -15.46 7.61 -2.07
C PRO A 181 -16.19 6.34 -1.64
N ALA A 182 -15.94 5.93 -0.38
CA ALA A 182 -16.66 4.82 0.23
C ALA A 182 -18.15 5.13 0.37
N ASN A 183 -18.97 4.10 0.23
CA ASN A 183 -20.42 4.18 0.39
C ASN A 183 -21.00 2.83 0.81
N GLU A 184 -22.32 2.73 0.98
CA GLU A 184 -23.00 1.50 1.39
C GLU A 184 -22.72 0.29 0.47
N ASP A 185 -22.62 0.53 -0.85
CA ASP A 185 -22.34 -0.52 -1.84
C ASP A 185 -20.86 -0.92 -1.88
N PHE A 186 -19.97 0.01 -1.49
CA PHE A 186 -18.53 -0.14 -1.51
C PHE A 186 -17.93 0.41 -0.21
N PRO A 187 -18.21 -0.21 0.95
CA PRO A 187 -17.74 0.30 2.22
C PRO A 187 -16.25 0.07 2.39
N ILE A 188 -15.64 0.78 3.33
CA ILE A 188 -14.33 0.43 3.87
C ILE A 188 -14.50 -0.88 4.66
N ALA A 189 -13.75 -1.92 4.31
CA ALA A 189 -13.78 -3.20 5.00
C ALA A 189 -12.76 -3.21 6.17
N GLN A 190 -13.19 -3.47 7.40
CA GLN A 190 -12.31 -3.55 8.56
C GLN A 190 -11.17 -4.59 8.39
N SER A 191 -11.44 -5.71 7.74
CA SER A 191 -10.47 -6.75 7.44
C SER A 191 -9.33 -6.25 6.52
N TYR A 192 -9.59 -5.24 5.70
CA TYR A 192 -8.60 -4.55 4.90
C TYR A 192 -7.85 -3.47 5.70
N VAL A 193 -8.53 -2.72 6.56
CA VAL A 193 -7.90 -1.80 7.52
C VAL A 193 -6.90 -2.57 8.41
N ASP A 194 -7.30 -3.73 8.92
CA ASP A 194 -6.48 -4.60 9.76
C ASP A 194 -5.20 -5.07 9.06
N ILE A 195 -5.26 -5.43 7.77
CA ILE A 195 -4.06 -5.89 7.06
C ILE A 195 -3.06 -4.75 6.89
N ILE A 196 -3.53 -3.52 6.67
CA ILE A 196 -2.68 -2.34 6.51
C ILE A 196 -2.06 -1.96 7.86
N LEU A 197 -2.89 -1.84 8.90
CA LEU A 197 -2.43 -1.47 10.24
C LEU A 197 -1.47 -2.51 10.81
N ARG A 198 -1.68 -3.79 10.52
CA ARG A 198 -0.68 -4.82 10.80
C ARG A 198 0.68 -4.50 10.20
N GLY A 199 0.72 -4.08 8.93
CA GLY A 199 1.94 -3.69 8.25
C GLY A 199 2.61 -2.50 8.94
N CYS A 200 1.81 -1.46 9.20
CA CYS A 200 2.27 -0.23 9.86
C CYS A 200 2.84 -0.50 11.26
N MET A 201 2.15 -1.30 12.07
CA MET A 201 2.58 -1.67 13.41
C MET A 201 3.82 -2.58 13.42
N GLY A 202 4.09 -3.27 12.31
CA GLY A 202 5.35 -3.99 12.11
C GLY A 202 6.56 -3.05 11.99
N ILE A 203 6.34 -1.78 11.63
CA ILE A 203 7.37 -0.72 11.55
C ILE A 203 7.45 0.01 12.89
N SER A 204 6.36 0.66 13.31
CA SER A 204 6.23 1.31 14.62
C SER A 204 4.77 1.69 14.91
N LYS A 205 4.45 2.00 16.18
CA LYS A 205 3.14 2.56 16.56
C LYS A 205 2.91 3.95 15.94
N ASP A 206 3.94 4.79 15.89
CA ASP A 206 3.83 6.14 15.32
C ASP A 206 3.60 6.09 13.80
N PHE A 207 4.11 5.06 13.12
CA PHE A 207 3.82 4.83 11.71
C PHE A 207 2.34 4.44 11.49
N ALA A 208 1.78 3.61 12.37
CA ALA A 208 0.35 3.28 12.33
C ALA A 208 -0.54 4.48 12.65
N ARG A 209 -0.18 5.30 13.66
CA ARG A 209 -0.81 6.59 13.92
C ARG A 209 -0.78 7.49 12.68
N SER A 210 0.41 7.71 12.13
CA SER A 210 0.59 8.58 10.96
C SER A 210 -0.24 8.10 9.78
N PHE A 211 -0.32 6.78 9.55
CA PHE A 211 -1.20 6.23 8.53
C PHE A 211 -2.66 6.66 8.76
N ILE A 212 -3.19 6.52 9.98
CA ILE A 212 -4.59 6.86 10.29
C ILE A 212 -4.83 8.36 10.13
N GLU A 213 -4.01 9.19 10.79
CA GLU A 213 -4.19 10.65 10.87
C GLU A 213 -4.00 11.37 9.53
N THR A 214 -3.25 10.77 8.59
CA THR A 214 -2.98 11.38 7.26
C THR A 214 -3.80 10.77 6.13
N THR A 215 -4.64 9.77 6.43
CA THR A 215 -5.55 9.19 5.45
C THR A 215 -6.87 9.92 5.52
N VAL A 216 -7.35 10.40 4.38
CA VAL A 216 -8.67 11.04 4.25
C VAL A 216 -9.69 10.08 3.64
N GLY A 217 -10.95 10.46 3.66
CA GLY A 217 -12.05 9.65 3.15
C GLY A 217 -12.53 8.62 4.15
N TRP A 218 -12.25 8.79 5.45
CA TRP A 218 -12.90 7.96 6.48
C TRP A 218 -14.40 8.24 6.50
N THR A 219 -14.79 9.47 6.15
CA THR A 219 -16.13 9.81 5.67
C THR A 219 -16.06 10.34 4.23
N PRO A 220 -17.13 10.20 3.42
CA PRO A 220 -17.11 10.65 2.02
C PRO A 220 -16.86 12.15 1.87
N GLU A 221 -17.32 12.96 2.82
CA GLU A 221 -17.19 14.42 2.83
C GLU A 221 -15.74 14.89 2.88
N GLU A 222 -14.82 14.09 3.44
CA GLU A 222 -13.39 14.45 3.43
C GLU A 222 -12.79 14.44 2.01
N ILE A 223 -13.43 13.73 1.07
CA ILE A 223 -13.05 13.70 -0.35
C ILE A 223 -13.81 14.78 -1.13
N TYR A 224 -15.11 14.96 -0.84
CA TYR A 224 -15.96 16.02 -1.40
C TYR A 224 -15.65 17.37 -0.72
N GLY A 225 -14.82 18.22 -1.34
CA GLY A 225 -14.39 19.47 -0.70
C GLY A 225 -15.54 20.36 -0.21
N GLU A 226 -15.40 20.96 0.98
CA GLU A 226 -16.31 22.02 1.43
C GLU A 226 -16.36 23.13 0.37
N GLY A 227 -17.56 23.46 -0.10
CA GLY A 227 -17.82 24.61 -0.94
C GLY A 227 -17.51 25.89 -0.16
N ASN A 228 -16.27 26.36 -0.20
CA ASN A 228 -15.99 27.74 0.18
C ASN A 228 -16.59 28.66 -0.88
N ASP A 229 -17.60 29.43 -0.50
CA ASP A 229 -18.32 30.45 -1.28
C ASP A 229 -17.42 31.56 -1.90
N ASP A 230 -16.10 31.47 -1.74
CA ASP A 230 -15.12 32.49 -2.14
C ASP A 230 -14.32 32.16 -3.41
N ASP A 231 -14.55 31.02 -4.07
CA ASP A 231 -13.93 30.76 -5.38
C ASP A 231 -14.64 31.63 -6.45
N PRO A 232 -13.91 32.49 -7.18
CA PRO A 232 -14.52 33.34 -8.19
C PRO A 232 -15.12 32.46 -9.29
N VAL A 233 -16.42 32.62 -9.53
CA VAL A 233 -17.14 32.00 -10.66
C VAL A 233 -16.36 32.32 -11.93
N ASN A 234 -15.64 31.33 -12.46
CA ASN A 234 -14.97 31.44 -13.74
C ASN A 234 -16.04 31.22 -14.81
N ASP A 235 -16.65 32.33 -15.22
CA ASP A 235 -17.57 32.42 -16.36
C ASP A 235 -16.71 32.28 -17.64
N SER A 236 -16.38 31.04 -18.01
CA SER A 236 -15.72 30.75 -19.29
C SER A 236 -16.51 29.70 -20.05
N ASP A 237 -17.37 30.22 -20.93
CA ASP A 237 -17.90 29.68 -22.18
C ASP A 237 -17.86 28.15 -22.37
N GLU A 238 -19.05 27.57 -22.47
CA GLU A 238 -19.33 26.21 -22.93
C GLU A 238 -18.76 26.00 -24.35
N GLU A 239 -17.53 25.47 -24.44
CA GLU A 239 -17.08 24.80 -25.67
C GLU A 239 -17.52 23.33 -25.60
N GLU A 240 -18.52 22.99 -26.42
CA GLU A 240 -18.95 21.61 -26.67
C GLU A 240 -17.78 20.81 -27.26
N GLU A 241 -17.01 20.11 -26.41
CA GLU A 241 -15.99 19.17 -26.89
C GLU A 241 -16.66 17.92 -27.49
N GLU A 242 -16.23 17.56 -28.71
CA GLU A 242 -16.74 16.41 -29.45
C GLU A 242 -16.58 15.11 -28.66
N VAL A 243 -17.61 14.27 -28.74
CA VAL A 243 -17.71 12.99 -28.04
C VAL A 243 -16.81 11.96 -28.73
N ASP A 244 -15.62 11.73 -28.18
CA ASP A 244 -14.81 10.54 -28.48
C ASP A 244 -15.49 9.29 -27.89
N ASP A 245 -15.93 8.38 -28.76
CA ASP A 245 -16.67 7.13 -28.47
C ASP A 245 -15.90 6.08 -27.64
N ASP A 246 -14.64 6.37 -27.25
CA ASP A 246 -13.75 5.48 -26.50
C ASP A 246 -13.48 5.93 -25.04
N LYS A 247 -14.18 6.94 -24.52
CA LYS A 247 -14.04 7.36 -23.11
C LYS A 247 -14.68 6.31 -22.19
N GLU A 248 -13.83 5.60 -21.43
CA GLU A 248 -14.27 4.74 -20.30
C GLU A 248 -15.22 5.57 -19.42
N THR A 249 -16.48 5.15 -19.32
CA THR A 249 -17.51 5.91 -18.61
C THR A 249 -17.16 5.93 -17.12
N VAL A 250 -17.05 7.13 -16.55
CA VAL A 250 -16.82 7.32 -15.10
C VAL A 250 -17.90 6.55 -14.34
N PRO A 251 -17.54 5.65 -13.39
CA PRO A 251 -18.54 4.92 -12.64
C PRO A 251 -19.44 5.86 -11.82
N PRO A 252 -20.73 5.53 -11.61
CA PRO A 252 -21.64 6.34 -10.79
C PRO A 252 -21.08 6.59 -9.39
N GLY A 253 -21.11 7.84 -8.92
CA GLY A 253 -20.55 8.24 -7.62
C GLY A 253 -19.02 8.36 -7.59
N CYS A 254 -18.35 8.26 -8.74
CA CYS A 254 -16.93 8.54 -8.87
C CYS A 254 -16.69 9.81 -9.68
N VAL A 255 -15.49 10.39 -9.56
CA VAL A 255 -15.07 11.55 -10.36
C VAL A 255 -13.78 11.28 -11.13
N PRO A 256 -13.59 11.89 -12.32
CA PRO A 256 -12.30 11.90 -13.00
C PRO A 256 -11.23 12.58 -12.15
N ARG A 257 -10.05 11.97 -12.09
CA ARG A 257 -8.88 12.49 -11.34
C ARG A 257 -8.48 13.92 -11.72
N ASP A 258 -8.58 14.27 -13.01
CA ASP A 258 -8.00 15.50 -13.57
C ASP A 258 -8.98 16.69 -13.60
N SER A 259 -10.12 16.62 -12.90
CA SER A 259 -11.09 17.71 -12.93
C SER A 259 -10.54 19.04 -12.38
N GLY A 260 -9.46 19.02 -11.60
CA GLY A 260 -8.82 20.23 -11.01
C GLY A 260 -9.76 21.09 -10.17
N SER A 261 -11.00 20.63 -10.02
CA SER A 261 -12.15 21.36 -9.53
C SER A 261 -12.58 20.61 -8.29
N LYS A 262 -12.82 21.36 -7.20
CA LYS A 262 -13.55 20.83 -6.06
C LYS A 262 -14.83 20.18 -6.58
N ILE A 263 -15.16 19.01 -6.04
CA ILE A 263 -16.38 18.30 -6.43
C ILE A 263 -17.56 19.18 -6.01
N MET A 264 -18.25 19.79 -6.97
CA MET A 264 -19.43 20.64 -6.74
C MET A 264 -20.73 19.83 -6.61
N VAL A 265 -20.61 18.56 -6.26
CA VAL A 265 -21.75 17.67 -6.06
C VAL A 265 -21.77 17.35 -4.57
N GLU A 266 -22.73 17.96 -3.86
CA GLU A 266 -23.07 17.49 -2.51
C GLU A 266 -23.44 16.01 -2.63
N PRO A 267 -22.86 15.11 -1.83
CA PRO A 267 -23.32 13.73 -1.80
C PRO A 267 -24.82 13.75 -1.48
N GLU A 268 -25.62 13.04 -2.28
CA GLU A 268 -26.96 12.66 -1.84
C GLU A 268 -26.80 12.00 -0.46
N PRO A 269 -27.66 12.28 0.52
CA PRO A 269 -27.51 11.72 1.86
C PRO A 269 -27.54 10.19 1.74
N GLU A 270 -26.38 9.56 1.82
CA GLU A 270 -26.27 8.11 1.77
C GLU A 270 -26.85 7.56 3.08
N GLU A 271 -27.84 6.67 2.97
CA GLU A 271 -28.57 6.14 4.13
C GLU A 271 -27.86 4.93 4.79
N GLY A 272 -26.73 4.46 4.23
CA GLY A 272 -26.02 3.26 4.68
C GLY A 272 -24.56 3.46 5.12
N PRO A 273 -23.95 2.43 5.74
CA PRO A 273 -22.63 2.54 6.37
C PRO A 273 -21.49 2.64 5.35
N THR A 274 -20.59 3.59 5.54
CA THR A 274 -19.39 3.78 4.69
C THR A 274 -18.19 2.97 5.18
N TRP A 275 -18.29 2.38 6.38
CA TRP A 275 -17.29 1.49 6.98
C TRP A 275 -18.00 0.33 7.69
N VAL A 276 -17.59 -0.91 7.38
CA VAL A 276 -18.15 -2.12 7.98
C VAL A 276 -17.12 -2.95 8.75
N ASP A 277 -17.54 -3.53 9.87
CA ASP A 277 -16.80 -4.55 10.62
C ASP A 277 -17.06 -5.95 10.05
N ASP A 278 -16.24 -6.34 9.08
CA ASP A 278 -16.30 -7.64 8.40
C ASP A 278 -15.31 -8.66 8.99
N ARG A 279 -14.92 -8.51 10.27
CA ARG A 279 -13.91 -9.42 10.88
C ARG A 279 -14.39 -10.85 11.06
N ASP A 280 -15.69 -11.09 11.20
CA ASP A 280 -16.23 -12.45 11.27
C ASP A 280 -16.39 -13.05 9.86
N GLU A 281 -16.86 -12.25 8.90
CA GLU A 281 -17.05 -12.64 7.49
C GLU A 281 -16.32 -11.69 6.53
N PRO A 282 -15.02 -11.90 6.26
CA PRO A 282 -14.21 -10.89 5.59
C PRO A 282 -14.48 -10.76 4.09
N ILE A 283 -14.85 -9.54 3.67
CA ILE A 283 -14.93 -9.09 2.27
C ILE A 283 -13.52 -9.15 1.64
N TYR A 284 -12.51 -8.68 2.38
CA TYR A 284 -11.12 -8.75 1.97
C TYR A 284 -10.44 -10.03 2.49
N MET A 285 -9.99 -10.89 1.57
CA MET A 285 -9.26 -12.11 1.94
C MET A 285 -7.92 -11.76 2.62
N ARG A 286 -7.94 -11.80 3.96
CA ARG A 286 -6.80 -11.49 4.82
C ARG A 286 -5.63 -12.44 4.53
N ALA A 287 -4.43 -11.87 4.37
CA ALA A 287 -3.20 -12.66 4.30
C ALA A 287 -2.81 -13.27 5.67
N ASP A 288 -3.48 -12.89 6.76
CA ASP A 288 -3.28 -13.42 8.11
C ASP A 288 -4.46 -13.16 9.07
N PRO A 289 -5.52 -13.96 8.97
CA PRO A 289 -6.70 -13.80 9.84
C PRO A 289 -6.35 -13.92 11.33
N VAL A 290 -5.41 -14.81 11.68
CA VAL A 290 -4.99 -15.06 13.07
C VAL A 290 -4.39 -13.81 13.73
N TYR A 291 -3.65 -12.99 12.98
CA TYR A 291 -3.13 -11.74 13.52
C TYR A 291 -4.27 -10.77 13.80
N SER A 292 -5.16 -10.56 12.83
CA SER A 292 -6.29 -9.62 12.93
C SER A 292 -7.16 -9.95 14.14
N GLU A 293 -7.59 -11.21 14.29
CA GLU A 293 -8.43 -11.65 15.40
C GLU A 293 -7.74 -11.44 16.77
N LYS A 294 -6.46 -11.80 16.89
CA LYS A 294 -5.73 -11.65 18.16
C LYS A 294 -5.38 -10.21 18.53
N LYS A 295 -5.46 -9.30 17.55
CA LYS A 295 -5.05 -7.91 17.69
C LYS A 295 -6.19 -6.93 17.50
N ALA A 296 -7.42 -7.41 17.34
CA ALA A 296 -8.62 -6.60 17.14
C ALA A 296 -8.73 -5.50 18.19
N ASP A 297 -8.75 -5.83 19.50
CA ASP A 297 -8.84 -4.84 20.59
C ASP A 297 -7.75 -3.75 20.52
N MET A 298 -6.53 -4.13 20.14
CA MET A 298 -5.41 -3.20 20.05
C MET A 298 -5.52 -2.31 18.80
N ILE A 299 -6.06 -2.83 17.71
CA ILE A 299 -6.32 -2.08 16.48
C ILE A 299 -7.48 -1.13 16.71
N ASP A 300 -8.58 -1.59 17.30
CA ASP A 300 -9.76 -0.78 17.59
C ASP A 300 -9.42 0.33 18.58
N GLN A 301 -8.62 0.06 19.62
CA GLN A 301 -8.13 1.14 20.49
C GLN A 301 -7.29 2.18 19.74
N LEU A 302 -6.48 1.76 18.77
CA LEU A 302 -5.69 2.71 17.97
C LEU A 302 -6.59 3.55 17.04
N LEU A 303 -7.64 2.95 16.49
CA LEU A 303 -8.62 3.65 15.67
C LEU A 303 -9.45 4.62 16.52
N GLU A 304 -9.91 4.19 17.69
CA GLU A 304 -10.62 5.01 18.68
C GLU A 304 -9.80 6.24 19.10
N ASP A 305 -8.49 6.08 19.28
CA ASP A 305 -7.60 7.17 19.69
C ASP A 305 -7.46 8.27 18.60
N HIS A 306 -7.77 7.98 17.33
CA HIS A 306 -7.40 8.83 16.19
C HIS A 306 -8.54 9.15 15.20
N VAL A 307 -9.56 8.30 15.09
CA VAL A 307 -10.76 8.44 14.25
C VAL A 307 -12.01 7.90 14.99
N PRO A 308 -12.30 8.36 16.22
CA PRO A 308 -13.35 7.79 17.06
C PRO A 308 -14.75 7.91 16.44
N GLU A 309 -15.08 9.08 15.87
CA GLU A 309 -16.42 9.32 15.30
C GLU A 309 -16.68 8.39 14.10
N GLN A 310 -15.67 8.16 13.25
CA GLN A 310 -15.79 7.26 12.11
C GLN A 310 -15.82 5.80 12.53
N LEU A 311 -15.09 5.43 13.60
CA LEU A 311 -15.13 4.08 14.16
C LEU A 311 -16.49 3.78 14.82
N ASP A 312 -17.07 4.73 15.54
CA ASP A 312 -18.38 4.60 16.18
C ASP A 312 -19.52 4.38 15.16
N ASN A 313 -19.36 4.93 13.95
CA ASN A 313 -20.29 4.75 12.84
C ASN A 313 -20.05 3.43 12.05
N ARG A 314 -19.07 2.61 12.44
CA ARG A 314 -18.79 1.31 11.81
C ARG A 314 -19.87 0.31 12.18
N GLU A 315 -20.58 -0.21 11.18
CA GLU A 315 -21.62 -1.22 11.38
C GLU A 315 -21.09 -2.65 11.15
N PRO A 316 -21.62 -3.68 11.84
CA PRO A 316 -21.35 -5.06 11.42
C PRO A 316 -21.87 -5.31 10.00
N VAL A 317 -21.29 -6.26 9.27
CA VAL A 317 -21.85 -6.67 7.97
C VAL A 317 -23.27 -7.21 8.20
N ASN A 318 -24.28 -6.61 7.55
CA ASN A 318 -25.67 -7.04 7.68
C ASN A 318 -25.86 -8.46 7.15
N ASP A 319 -26.32 -9.37 8.01
CA ASP A 319 -26.82 -10.70 7.67
C ASP A 319 -28.21 -10.59 6.98
N ASP A 320 -28.30 -9.89 5.86
CA ASP A 320 -29.53 -9.90 5.05
C ASP A 320 -29.62 -11.20 4.22
N ASP A 321 -29.73 -12.33 4.92
CA ASP A 321 -30.22 -13.60 4.36
C ASP A 321 -31.09 -14.39 5.36
N ASP A 322 -31.70 -13.72 6.35
CA ASP A 322 -32.95 -14.19 6.98
C ASP A 322 -34.12 -13.90 6.03
N ASN A 323 -34.06 -14.49 4.82
CA ASN A 323 -35.26 -14.81 4.08
C ASN A 323 -35.94 -15.95 4.86
N GLU A 324 -36.62 -15.58 5.96
CA GLU A 324 -37.68 -16.40 6.53
C GLU A 324 -38.64 -16.70 5.38
N GLY A 325 -38.43 -17.88 4.79
CA GLY A 325 -39.38 -18.49 3.90
C GLY A 325 -40.69 -18.55 4.65
N SER A 326 -41.55 -17.57 4.35
CA SER A 326 -42.97 -17.64 4.60
C SER A 326 -43.46 -18.88 3.85
N VAL A 327 -43.42 -20.01 4.56
CA VAL A 327 -44.19 -21.19 4.21
C VAL A 327 -45.62 -20.75 4.43
N ASP A 328 -46.20 -20.19 3.36
CA ASP A 328 -47.60 -19.90 3.27
C ASP A 328 -48.33 -21.24 3.40
N ASP A 329 -48.97 -21.41 4.57
CA ASP A 329 -49.87 -22.50 4.90
C ASP A 329 -51.15 -22.33 4.08
N GLY A 330 -51.04 -22.60 2.78
CA GLY A 330 -52.12 -22.55 1.79
C GLY A 330 -52.86 -23.87 1.73
N GLY A 331 -53.65 -24.18 2.76
CA GLY A 331 -54.69 -25.19 2.69
C GLY A 331 -55.81 -24.84 1.70
N LEU A 332 -56.46 -25.90 1.19
CA LEU A 332 -57.74 -25.99 0.47
C LEU A 332 -57.69 -25.98 -1.08
N ALA A 333 -57.69 -27.19 -1.67
CA ALA A 333 -58.88 -27.81 -2.30
C ALA A 333 -58.59 -29.24 -2.76
#